data_AF-A0A7W7G1K0-F1
#
_entry.id   AF-A0A7W7G1K0-F1
#
_cell.length_a   1.000
_cell.length_b   1.000
_cell.length_c   1.000
_cell.angle_alpha   90.00
_cell.angle_beta   90.00
_cell.angle_gamma   90.00
#
_symmetry.space_group_name_H-M   'P 1'
#
loop_
_entity.id
_entity.type
_entity.pdbx_description
1 polymer ?
#
loop_
_entity_poly.entity_id
_entity_poly.type
_entity_poly.pdbx_seq_one_letter_code
_entity_poly.pdbx_strand_id
1 'polypeptide(L)'
;MTTTELLAALPLLTARIPAAPARRLGRLGAPEEADPHGPARDWDGSEPATVLRALGPLPVERLLGALELTVGAHNWDGWPDLLAGLPAAPAFTRYGFLSFGTESDTTSAVALLERLRPGLAGVVLARVRELATQPQIAGMLTASPEVTDEPGIAAAHGAAHLGLAVAVAAAALHQADPPVVVDRVAAAIGLGIAAAASLLRGTPMPAAYAPALRARIRAEYLLPSHSSRRVTVTGHRFGLTEHELPKTAGFGANGLVAVVDGGVVIRTGADHGSIPVDLLVLAEPPAEVDAGWEEIVEVSWHAAEGRAVLSPPDGSRRVASTPPWPGDYRLRVHARGRDEQDAEFEAYRLVVWAAPAAPQTVLQRTDRLGHRLRGEPEPVRAPKPEHAYRWIGRTPLTVAATVTVGTGTTAAEALRAFRAGGDPAPIDQLRPTGPWAMVLDLGGAVLIVEENGFEGSRADVLQALSTGGRAASMFWNVNANTRLSFAAAGEMLSSFEPYTPLIGEVPPEVAPALDGLDLGGPGGRTEMGLVAVERFTGHALTEADLTRLYDAGVGYPLTRP
;
A
#
# COMPACT_ATOMS: atom_id res chain seq x y z
N MET A 1 32.62 -9.68 -39.35
CA MET A 1 32.56 -11.10 -38.95
C MET A 1 32.13 -11.16 -37.49
N THR A 2 30.85 -10.95 -37.22
CA THR A 2 30.29 -10.93 -35.85
C THR A 2 29.48 -12.19 -35.52
N THR A 3 29.06 -12.94 -36.55
CA THR A 3 28.03 -13.97 -36.35
C THR A 3 28.59 -15.35 -36.02
N THR A 4 29.71 -15.80 -36.59
CA THR A 4 30.10 -17.23 -36.49
C THR A 4 30.48 -17.67 -35.07
N GLU A 5 31.33 -16.91 -34.35
CA GLU A 5 31.68 -17.27 -32.96
C GLU A 5 30.47 -17.15 -32.03
N LEU A 6 29.65 -16.11 -32.21
CA LEU A 6 28.44 -15.89 -31.43
C LEU A 6 27.38 -16.99 -31.68
N LEU A 7 27.21 -17.45 -32.92
CA LEU A 7 26.32 -18.57 -33.28
C LEU A 7 26.72 -19.87 -32.58
N ALA A 8 28.01 -20.07 -32.30
CA ALA A 8 28.52 -21.23 -31.58
C ALA A 8 28.39 -21.07 -30.05
N ALA A 9 28.68 -19.89 -29.50
CA ALA A 9 28.66 -19.64 -28.06
C ALA A 9 27.24 -19.52 -27.48
N LEU A 10 26.33 -18.85 -28.19
CA LEU A 10 25.00 -18.51 -27.67
C LEU A 10 24.18 -19.74 -27.26
N PRO A 11 24.04 -20.81 -28.07
CA PRO A 11 23.29 -22.00 -27.67
C PRO A 11 23.89 -22.71 -26.44
N LEU A 12 25.22 -22.73 -26.33
CA LEU A 12 25.93 -23.34 -25.20
C LEU A 12 25.64 -22.60 -23.89
N LEU A 13 25.69 -21.27 -23.93
CA LEU A 13 25.38 -20.44 -22.77
C LEU A 13 23.90 -20.53 -22.40
N THR A 14 22.99 -20.36 -23.37
CA THR A 14 21.54 -20.41 -23.12
C THR A 14 21.09 -21.74 -22.51
N ALA A 15 21.68 -22.87 -22.92
CA ALA A 15 21.37 -24.19 -22.36
C ALA A 15 21.78 -24.36 -20.89
N ARG A 16 22.66 -23.50 -20.36
CA ARG A 16 23.16 -23.55 -18.99
C ARG A 16 22.46 -22.56 -18.06
N ILE A 17 21.73 -21.59 -18.59
CA ILE A 17 21.05 -20.58 -17.78
C ILE A 17 19.84 -21.21 -17.07
N PRO A 18 19.77 -21.16 -15.73
CA PRO A 18 18.63 -21.69 -14.99
C PRO A 18 17.35 -20.89 -15.26
N ALA A 19 16.22 -21.58 -15.38
CA ALA A 19 14.94 -20.96 -15.77
C ALA A 19 14.45 -19.87 -14.79
N ALA A 20 14.66 -20.03 -13.49
CA ALA A 20 14.19 -19.08 -12.48
C ALA A 20 14.83 -17.67 -12.59
N PRO A 21 16.17 -17.52 -12.58
CA PRO A 21 16.81 -16.22 -12.81
C PRO A 21 16.58 -15.69 -14.24
N ALA A 22 16.52 -16.57 -15.25
CA ALA A 22 16.19 -16.17 -16.62
C ALA A 22 14.81 -15.53 -16.72
N ARG A 23 13.80 -16.16 -16.11
CA ARG A 23 12.42 -15.65 -16.05
C ARG A 23 12.36 -14.28 -15.40
N ARG A 24 13.13 -14.07 -14.32
CA ARG A 24 13.18 -12.78 -13.62
C ARG A 24 13.74 -11.68 -14.53
N LEU A 25 14.83 -11.96 -15.24
CA LEU A 25 15.39 -11.03 -16.23
C LEU A 25 14.43 -10.79 -17.39
N GLY A 26 13.83 -11.85 -17.93
CA GLY A 26 12.90 -11.77 -19.05
C GLY A 26 11.61 -10.99 -18.76
N ARG A 27 11.26 -10.79 -17.48
CA ARG A 27 10.12 -9.96 -17.06
C ARG A 27 10.46 -8.47 -16.87
N LEU A 28 11.71 -8.04 -17.08
CA LEU A 28 12.08 -6.64 -16.84
C LEU A 28 11.37 -5.65 -17.78
N GLY A 29 11.06 -6.05 -19.01
CA GLY A 29 10.24 -5.30 -19.96
C GLY A 29 8.73 -5.56 -19.87
N ALA A 30 8.30 -6.47 -18.98
CA ALA A 30 6.89 -6.82 -18.80
C ALA A 30 6.14 -5.75 -17.98
N PRO A 31 4.82 -5.59 -18.16
CA PRO A 31 4.01 -4.76 -17.26
C PRO A 31 4.19 -5.22 -15.81
N GLU A 32 4.08 -4.30 -14.84
CA GLU A 32 4.29 -4.62 -13.41
C GLU A 32 3.41 -5.77 -12.90
N GLU A 33 2.24 -5.94 -13.50
CA GLU A 33 1.27 -7.00 -13.23
C GLU A 33 1.83 -8.41 -13.43
N ALA A 34 2.92 -8.55 -14.18
CA ALA A 34 3.62 -9.82 -14.39
C ALA A 34 4.34 -10.33 -13.13
N ASP A 35 4.82 -9.42 -12.26
CA ASP A 35 5.57 -9.76 -11.05
C ASP A 35 5.44 -8.67 -9.97
N PRO A 36 4.36 -8.69 -9.15
CA PRO A 36 4.09 -7.68 -8.13
C PRO A 36 5.15 -7.58 -7.02
N HIS A 37 6.02 -8.60 -6.91
CA HIS A 37 7.11 -8.72 -5.95
C HIS A 37 8.49 -8.70 -6.63
N GLY A 38 8.54 -8.28 -7.89
CA GLY A 38 9.77 -8.14 -8.65
C GLY A 38 10.72 -7.07 -8.08
N PRO A 39 11.97 -7.03 -8.57
CA PRO A 39 12.92 -5.99 -8.16
C PRO A 39 12.41 -4.60 -8.53
N ALA A 40 12.63 -3.61 -7.65
CA ALA A 40 12.28 -2.22 -7.88
C ALA A 40 13.02 -1.68 -9.11
N ARG A 41 12.30 -1.27 -10.18
CA ARG A 41 12.88 -0.92 -11.49
C ARG A 41 13.49 0.49 -11.56
N ASP A 42 13.71 1.11 -10.40
CA ASP A 42 14.16 2.50 -10.23
C ASP A 42 15.69 2.59 -10.16
N TRP A 43 16.34 2.19 -11.25
CA TRP A 43 17.76 2.46 -11.48
C TRP A 43 17.90 3.08 -12.88
N ASP A 44 18.84 4.00 -13.11
CA ASP A 44 19.01 4.64 -14.42
C ASP A 44 19.72 3.73 -15.47
N GLY A 45 20.24 2.59 -15.03
CA GLY A 45 20.91 1.59 -15.87
C GLY A 45 22.34 1.97 -16.24
N SER A 46 22.88 3.05 -15.67
CA SER A 46 24.20 3.59 -16.01
C SER A 46 25.34 2.84 -15.34
N GLU A 47 25.13 2.34 -14.12
CA GLU A 47 26.14 1.62 -13.34
C GLU A 47 25.81 0.12 -13.17
N PRO A 48 26.65 -0.79 -13.70
CA PRO A 48 26.44 -2.23 -13.61
C PRO A 48 26.25 -2.77 -12.19
N ALA A 49 27.05 -2.30 -11.23
CA ALA A 49 26.97 -2.76 -9.84
C ALA A 49 25.63 -2.38 -9.18
N THR A 50 25.05 -1.23 -9.55
CA THR A 50 23.75 -0.79 -9.06
C THR A 50 22.61 -1.66 -9.62
N VAL A 51 22.71 -2.06 -10.90
CA VAL A 51 21.79 -3.04 -11.50
C VAL A 51 21.84 -4.39 -10.78
N LEU A 52 23.05 -4.91 -10.51
CA LEU A 52 23.23 -6.19 -9.81
C LEU A 52 22.65 -6.15 -8.39
N ARG A 53 22.89 -5.04 -7.65
CA ARG A 53 22.29 -4.84 -6.32
C ARG A 53 20.77 -4.81 -6.36
N ALA A 54 20.17 -4.16 -7.35
CA ALA A 54 18.72 -4.11 -7.49
C ALA A 54 18.10 -5.48 -7.82
N LEU A 55 18.81 -6.33 -8.56
CA LEU A 55 18.41 -7.72 -8.78
C LEU A 55 18.58 -8.59 -7.52
N GLY A 56 19.52 -8.22 -6.64
CA GLY A 56 19.81 -8.92 -5.39
C GLY A 56 20.78 -10.10 -5.58
N PRO A 57 21.38 -10.60 -4.49
CA PRO A 57 22.52 -11.52 -4.56
C PRO A 57 22.15 -12.93 -5.05
N LEU A 58 20.98 -13.47 -4.67
CA LEU A 58 20.62 -14.85 -4.97
C LEU A 58 20.51 -15.19 -6.48
N PRO A 59 19.82 -14.39 -7.33
CA PRO A 59 19.84 -14.64 -8.77
C PRO A 59 21.22 -14.49 -9.39
N VAL A 60 22.01 -13.53 -8.92
CA VAL A 60 23.35 -13.24 -9.45
C VAL A 60 24.29 -14.42 -9.19
N GLU A 61 24.34 -14.91 -7.95
CA GLU A 61 25.17 -16.07 -7.59
C GLU A 61 24.73 -17.36 -8.28
N ARG A 62 23.41 -17.57 -8.45
CA ARG A 62 22.89 -18.71 -9.23
C ARG A 62 23.31 -18.67 -10.69
N LEU A 63 23.42 -17.48 -11.28
CA LEU A 63 23.89 -17.31 -12.65
C LEU A 63 25.41 -17.49 -12.75
N LEU A 64 26.17 -16.99 -11.77
CA LEU A 64 27.61 -17.23 -11.67
C LEU A 64 27.91 -18.74 -11.65
N GLY A 65 27.39 -19.46 -10.67
CA GLY A 65 27.65 -20.90 -10.53
C GLY A 65 27.15 -21.75 -11.71
N ALA A 66 26.14 -21.28 -12.44
CA ALA A 66 25.63 -21.98 -13.63
C ALA A 66 26.51 -21.76 -14.88
N LEU A 67 27.16 -20.61 -14.99
CA LEU A 67 27.87 -20.19 -16.20
C LEU A 67 29.40 -20.25 -16.08
N GLU A 68 29.96 -20.22 -14.87
CA GLU A 68 31.40 -20.07 -14.63
C GLU A 68 32.26 -21.07 -15.41
N LEU A 69 31.88 -22.36 -15.40
CA LEU A 69 32.62 -23.40 -16.10
C LEU A 69 32.49 -23.28 -17.62
N THR A 70 31.31 -22.89 -18.11
CA THR A 70 31.06 -22.76 -19.54
C THR A 70 31.81 -21.55 -20.10
N VAL A 71 31.79 -20.43 -19.38
CA VAL A 71 32.52 -19.20 -19.75
C VAL A 71 34.02 -19.40 -19.64
N GLY A 72 34.49 -20.02 -18.56
CA GLY A 72 35.92 -20.25 -18.32
C GLY A 72 36.57 -21.26 -19.27
N ALA A 73 35.81 -22.24 -19.77
CA ALA A 73 36.33 -23.25 -20.70
C ALA A 73 36.18 -22.87 -22.19
N HIS A 74 35.41 -21.83 -22.51
CA HIS A 74 35.19 -21.42 -23.90
C HIS A 74 36.39 -20.66 -24.47
N ASN A 75 36.71 -20.88 -25.75
CA ASN A 75 37.73 -20.12 -26.44
C ASN A 75 37.13 -18.81 -27.00
N TRP A 76 37.59 -17.68 -26.48
CA TRP A 76 37.14 -16.34 -26.89
C TRP A 76 38.04 -15.69 -27.95
N ASP A 77 39.01 -16.43 -28.50
CA ASP A 77 39.83 -15.99 -29.63
C ASP A 77 38.98 -15.87 -30.92
N GLY A 78 39.43 -15.01 -31.84
CA GLY A 78 38.78 -14.84 -33.16
C GLY A 78 37.64 -13.82 -33.19
N TRP A 79 37.14 -13.38 -32.03
CA TRP A 79 36.16 -12.30 -31.96
C TRP A 79 36.73 -10.99 -32.54
N PRO A 80 35.93 -10.21 -33.28
CA PRO A 80 36.35 -8.91 -33.81
C PRO A 80 36.67 -7.94 -32.66
N ASP A 81 37.39 -6.85 -32.93
CA ASP A 81 37.70 -5.83 -31.92
C ASP A 81 36.41 -5.21 -31.35
N LEU A 82 36.03 -5.67 -30.16
CA LEU A 82 34.84 -5.21 -29.43
C LEU A 82 35.12 -3.92 -28.67
N LEU A 83 36.40 -3.64 -28.40
CA LEU A 83 36.87 -2.49 -27.62
C LEU A 83 37.16 -1.27 -28.48
N ALA A 84 36.92 -1.35 -29.79
CA ALA A 84 37.07 -0.23 -30.72
C ALA A 84 36.40 1.04 -30.19
N GLY A 85 37.20 2.09 -29.96
CA GLY A 85 36.75 3.38 -29.42
C GLY A 85 36.86 3.53 -27.90
N LEU A 86 37.21 2.47 -27.16
CA LEU A 86 37.51 2.55 -25.73
C LEU A 86 38.93 3.10 -25.52
N PRO A 87 39.13 4.14 -24.69
CA PRO A 87 40.47 4.62 -24.35
C PRO A 87 41.34 3.53 -23.71
N ALA A 88 42.67 3.70 -23.83
CA ALA A 88 43.63 2.83 -23.17
C ALA A 88 43.40 2.80 -21.65
N ALA A 89 43.70 1.65 -21.03
CA ALA A 89 43.60 1.49 -19.59
C ALA A 89 44.40 2.59 -18.87
N PRO A 90 43.84 3.24 -17.83
CA PRO A 90 44.61 4.19 -17.05
C PRO A 90 45.78 3.48 -16.37
N ALA A 91 46.96 4.10 -16.37
CA ALA A 91 48.14 3.56 -15.69
C ALA A 91 48.01 3.76 -14.17
N PHE A 92 47.45 2.77 -13.47
CA PHE A 92 47.36 2.81 -12.01
C PHE A 92 48.50 2.02 -11.36
N THR A 93 49.15 2.60 -10.34
CA THR A 93 50.28 2.00 -9.60
C THR A 93 49.91 1.51 -8.19
N ARG A 94 48.70 1.80 -7.68
CA ARG A 94 48.18 1.28 -6.39
C ARG A 94 46.66 1.11 -6.43
N TYR A 95 46.17 0.01 -5.88
CA TYR A 95 44.75 -0.32 -5.78
C TYR A 95 44.36 -0.54 -4.32
N GLY A 96 43.22 0.04 -3.91
CA GLY A 96 42.58 -0.22 -2.62
C GLY A 96 41.09 -0.41 -2.85
N PHE A 97 40.56 -1.57 -2.47
CA PHE A 97 39.16 -1.93 -2.63
C PHE A 97 38.66 -2.46 -1.28
N LEU A 98 37.54 -1.89 -0.80
CA LEU A 98 36.86 -2.35 0.40
C LEU A 98 35.57 -3.03 -0.05
N SER A 99 35.50 -4.35 0.13
CA SER A 99 34.27 -5.13 -0.05
C SER A 99 33.66 -5.38 1.32
N PHE A 100 32.35 -5.17 1.45
CA PHE A 100 31.62 -5.58 2.65
C PHE A 100 31.14 -7.03 2.45
N GLY A 101 31.22 -7.87 3.49
CA GLY A 101 30.97 -9.32 3.42
C GLY A 101 29.53 -9.76 3.12
N THR A 102 28.69 -8.87 2.60
CA THR A 102 27.30 -9.12 2.21
C THR A 102 27.06 -8.97 0.70
N GLU A 103 28.05 -8.51 -0.08
CA GLU A 103 27.94 -8.41 -1.55
C GLU A 103 28.35 -9.72 -2.25
N SER A 104 27.68 -10.05 -3.36
CA SER A 104 28.02 -11.19 -4.23
C SER A 104 29.40 -11.02 -4.87
N ASP A 105 30.15 -12.10 -5.08
CA ASP A 105 31.49 -12.08 -5.69
C ASP A 105 31.46 -11.42 -7.08
N THR A 106 30.37 -11.65 -7.81
CA THR A 106 30.10 -11.03 -9.12
C THR A 106 29.98 -9.51 -9.04
N THR A 107 29.27 -8.98 -8.03
CA THR A 107 29.10 -7.52 -7.85
C THR A 107 30.43 -6.86 -7.50
N SER A 108 31.21 -7.48 -6.62
CA SER A 108 32.54 -6.99 -6.24
C SER A 108 33.51 -7.00 -7.43
N ALA A 109 33.52 -8.08 -8.22
CA ALA A 109 34.35 -8.18 -9.42
C ALA A 109 34.02 -7.10 -10.46
N VAL A 110 32.73 -6.81 -10.69
CA VAL A 110 32.27 -5.76 -11.60
C VAL A 110 32.61 -4.36 -11.07
N ALA A 111 32.41 -4.10 -9.78
CA ALA A 111 32.74 -2.80 -9.18
C ALA A 111 34.25 -2.50 -9.28
N LEU A 112 35.09 -3.52 -9.06
CA LEU A 112 36.53 -3.42 -9.25
C LEU A 112 36.89 -3.21 -10.72
N LEU A 113 36.29 -3.96 -11.64
CA LEU A 113 36.52 -3.82 -13.08
C LEU A 113 36.19 -2.42 -13.59
N GLU A 114 35.05 -1.85 -13.22
CA GLU A 114 34.65 -0.51 -13.65
C GLU A 114 35.64 0.58 -13.17
N ARG A 115 36.24 0.39 -11.99
CA ARG A 115 37.29 1.29 -11.50
C ARG A 115 38.60 1.17 -12.29
N LEU A 116 38.93 -0.03 -12.75
CA LEU A 116 40.17 -0.32 -13.48
C LEU A 116 40.08 -0.02 -14.98
N ARG A 117 38.90 -0.24 -15.58
CA ARG A 117 38.61 -0.02 -17.00
C ARG A 117 37.28 0.74 -17.17
N PRO A 118 37.22 2.03 -16.78
CA PRO A 118 36.01 2.84 -16.92
C PRO A 118 35.49 2.84 -18.36
N GLY A 119 34.18 2.69 -18.52
CA GLY A 119 33.51 2.71 -19.83
C GLY A 119 33.44 1.35 -20.54
N LEU A 120 34.09 0.30 -20.02
CA LEU A 120 33.99 -1.04 -20.57
C LEU A 120 32.55 -1.56 -20.57
N ALA A 121 31.80 -1.41 -19.47
CA ALA A 121 30.39 -1.77 -19.43
C ALA A 121 29.54 -1.05 -20.49
N GLY A 122 29.81 0.24 -20.71
CA GLY A 122 29.11 1.03 -21.72
C GLY A 122 29.34 0.49 -23.13
N VAL A 123 30.59 0.13 -23.45
CA VAL A 123 30.95 -0.50 -24.73
C VAL A 123 30.28 -1.87 -24.89
N VAL A 124 30.32 -2.72 -23.85
CA VAL A 124 29.65 -4.03 -23.86
C VAL A 124 28.15 -3.86 -24.13
N LEU A 125 27.47 -2.98 -23.39
CA LEU A 125 26.04 -2.72 -23.58
C LEU A 125 25.73 -2.20 -25.01
N ALA A 126 26.57 -1.31 -25.55
CA ALA A 126 26.41 -0.81 -26.91
C ALA A 126 26.53 -1.94 -27.96
N ARG A 127 27.51 -2.83 -27.81
CA ARG A 127 27.69 -3.99 -28.70
C ARG A 127 26.57 -5.02 -28.57
N VAL A 128 26.09 -5.27 -27.36
CA VAL A 128 24.92 -6.14 -27.13
C VAL A 128 23.68 -5.57 -27.83
N ARG A 129 23.43 -4.26 -27.73
CA ARG A 129 22.33 -3.58 -28.43
C ARG A 129 22.46 -3.69 -29.95
N GLU A 130 23.65 -3.45 -30.48
CA GLU A 130 23.92 -3.57 -31.92
C GLU A 130 23.66 -4.99 -32.42
N LEU A 131 24.24 -5.99 -31.77
CA LEU A 131 24.12 -7.40 -32.15
C LEU A 131 22.68 -7.92 -32.03
N ALA A 132 21.93 -7.50 -31.01
CA ALA A 132 20.53 -7.90 -30.81
C ALA A 132 19.61 -7.51 -31.98
N THR A 133 19.97 -6.46 -32.74
CA THR A 133 19.22 -6.01 -33.92
C THR A 133 19.60 -6.73 -35.22
N GLN A 134 20.69 -7.50 -35.23
CA GLN A 134 21.12 -8.21 -36.43
C GLN A 134 20.16 -9.37 -36.73
N PRO A 135 19.63 -9.53 -37.97
CA PRO A 135 18.59 -10.51 -38.27
C PRO A 135 18.91 -11.95 -37.86
N GLN A 136 20.17 -12.38 -38.02
CA GLN A 136 20.64 -13.71 -37.64
C GLN A 136 20.59 -13.94 -36.12
N ILE A 137 20.85 -12.91 -35.32
CA ILE A 137 20.85 -12.98 -33.85
C ILE A 137 19.44 -12.75 -33.32
N ALA A 138 18.68 -11.81 -33.88
CA ALA A 138 17.29 -11.55 -33.50
C ALA A 138 16.41 -12.83 -33.59
N GLY A 139 16.66 -13.67 -34.60
CA GLY A 139 16.00 -14.99 -34.72
C GLY A 139 16.30 -15.92 -33.54
N MET A 140 17.51 -15.88 -32.99
CA MET A 140 17.92 -16.68 -31.82
C MET A 140 17.45 -16.10 -30.48
N LEU A 141 17.13 -14.80 -30.44
CA LEU A 141 16.57 -14.12 -29.27
C LEU A 141 15.06 -14.36 -29.09
N THR A 142 14.44 -15.01 -30.08
CA THR A 142 13.01 -15.34 -30.07
C THR A 142 12.80 -16.69 -29.40
N ALA A 143 11.84 -16.77 -28.48
CA ALA A 143 11.47 -18.03 -27.84
C ALA A 143 10.92 -19.04 -28.86
N SER A 144 11.15 -20.33 -28.62
CA SER A 144 10.55 -21.39 -29.43
C SER A 144 9.02 -21.27 -29.44
N PRO A 145 8.35 -21.44 -30.60
CA PRO A 145 6.89 -21.47 -30.67
C PRO A 145 6.24 -22.57 -29.80
N GLU A 146 7.00 -23.59 -29.40
CA GLU A 146 6.52 -24.68 -28.53
C GLU A 146 6.31 -24.22 -27.07
N VAL A 147 6.98 -23.14 -26.65
CA VAL A 147 6.86 -22.59 -25.31
C VAL A 147 5.68 -21.63 -25.27
N THR A 148 4.59 -22.05 -24.62
CA THR A 148 3.30 -21.35 -24.67
C THR A 148 2.86 -20.78 -23.32
N ASP A 149 3.46 -21.22 -22.22
CA ASP A 149 3.18 -20.70 -20.88
C ASP A 149 4.00 -19.44 -20.57
N GLU A 150 3.43 -18.54 -19.76
CA GLU A 150 4.08 -17.26 -19.43
C GLU A 150 5.45 -17.42 -18.76
N PRO A 151 5.62 -18.29 -17.74
CA PRO A 151 6.92 -18.51 -17.11
C PRO A 151 7.98 -18.99 -18.10
N GLY A 152 7.61 -19.92 -18.99
CA GLY A 152 8.48 -20.43 -20.05
C GLY A 152 8.90 -19.36 -21.05
N ILE A 153 7.95 -18.55 -21.54
CA ILE A 153 8.24 -17.48 -22.51
C ILE A 153 9.19 -16.45 -21.89
N ALA A 154 8.94 -16.01 -20.65
CA ALA A 154 9.83 -15.10 -19.95
C ALA A 154 11.22 -15.72 -19.69
N ALA A 155 11.29 -17.01 -19.33
CA ALA A 155 12.56 -17.70 -19.13
C ALA A 155 13.37 -17.77 -20.44
N ALA A 156 12.75 -18.15 -21.55
CA ALA A 156 13.40 -18.20 -22.86
C ALA A 156 13.88 -16.81 -23.31
N HIS A 157 13.03 -15.78 -23.16
CA HIS A 157 13.36 -14.41 -23.50
C HIS A 157 14.56 -13.89 -22.70
N GLY A 158 14.56 -14.10 -21.37
CA GLY A 158 15.66 -13.69 -20.51
C GLY A 158 16.95 -14.49 -20.76
N ALA A 159 16.85 -15.80 -20.97
CA ALA A 159 18.01 -16.66 -21.20
C ALA A 159 18.73 -16.35 -22.53
N ALA A 160 17.98 -16.05 -23.60
CA ALA A 160 18.58 -15.71 -24.88
C ALA A 160 19.34 -14.37 -24.82
N HIS A 161 18.73 -13.35 -24.21
CA HIS A 161 19.37 -12.03 -24.04
C HIS A 161 20.55 -12.07 -23.07
N LEU A 162 20.44 -12.85 -21.99
CA LEU A 162 21.57 -13.06 -21.07
C LEU A 162 22.72 -13.81 -21.74
N GLY A 163 22.42 -14.87 -22.51
CA GLY A 163 23.43 -15.61 -23.26
C GLY A 163 24.20 -14.71 -24.24
N LEU A 164 23.50 -13.86 -24.98
CA LEU A 164 24.11 -12.86 -25.87
C LEU A 164 25.01 -11.90 -25.09
N ALA A 165 24.49 -11.34 -23.99
CA ALA A 165 25.22 -10.37 -23.21
C ALA A 165 26.47 -10.95 -22.53
N VAL A 166 26.39 -12.18 -22.02
CA VAL A 166 27.53 -12.89 -21.42
C VAL A 166 28.58 -13.24 -22.47
N ALA A 167 28.19 -13.67 -23.67
CA ALA A 167 29.14 -13.94 -24.75
C ALA A 167 29.95 -12.68 -25.14
N VAL A 168 29.25 -11.56 -25.32
CA VAL A 168 29.89 -10.27 -25.66
C VAL A 168 30.77 -9.78 -24.52
N ALA A 169 30.30 -9.87 -23.26
CA ALA A 169 31.07 -9.47 -22.10
C ALA A 169 32.34 -10.32 -21.95
N ALA A 170 32.24 -11.65 -22.08
CA ALA A 170 33.37 -12.55 -21.97
C ALA A 170 34.43 -12.28 -23.05
N ALA A 171 34.02 -12.11 -24.31
CA ALA A 171 34.92 -11.75 -25.40
C ALA A 171 35.57 -10.37 -25.20
N ALA A 172 34.80 -9.37 -24.72
CA ALA A 172 35.32 -8.04 -24.45
C ALA A 172 36.33 -8.04 -23.28
N LEU A 173 36.06 -8.80 -22.20
CA LEU A 173 37.00 -8.97 -21.10
C LEU A 173 38.26 -9.73 -21.52
N HIS A 174 38.13 -10.73 -22.40
CA HIS A 174 39.27 -11.45 -22.96
C HIS A 174 40.21 -10.49 -23.73
N GLN A 175 39.65 -9.60 -24.56
CA GLN A 175 40.42 -8.56 -25.26
C GLN A 175 40.95 -7.46 -24.32
N ALA A 176 40.24 -7.14 -23.24
CA ALA A 176 40.62 -6.08 -22.31
C ALA A 176 41.76 -6.49 -21.37
N ASP A 177 41.95 -7.81 -21.19
CA ASP A 177 42.99 -8.46 -20.40
C ASP A 177 43.21 -7.80 -19.02
N PRO A 178 42.18 -7.70 -18.16
CA PRO A 178 42.30 -6.99 -16.90
C PRO A 178 43.28 -7.68 -15.94
N PRO A 179 43.89 -6.95 -14.98
CA PRO A 179 44.83 -7.54 -14.03
C PRO A 179 44.24 -8.69 -13.21
N VAL A 180 45.08 -9.61 -12.77
CA VAL A 180 44.71 -10.86 -12.04
C VAL A 180 43.87 -10.64 -10.78
N VAL A 181 43.90 -9.42 -10.20
CA VAL A 181 43.04 -9.06 -9.06
C VAL A 181 41.54 -9.06 -9.40
N VAL A 182 41.18 -8.97 -10.68
CA VAL A 182 39.81 -9.13 -11.16
C VAL A 182 39.59 -10.58 -11.54
N ASP A 183 38.62 -11.24 -10.89
CA ASP A 183 38.09 -12.51 -11.40
C ASP A 183 37.39 -12.24 -12.75
N ARG A 184 38.03 -12.68 -13.83
CA ARG A 184 37.57 -12.44 -15.20
C ARG A 184 36.24 -13.12 -15.50
N VAL A 185 36.01 -14.32 -14.96
CA VAL A 185 34.80 -15.09 -15.22
C VAL A 185 33.62 -14.45 -14.49
N ALA A 186 33.80 -14.14 -13.20
CA ALA A 186 32.79 -13.46 -12.41
C ALA A 186 32.46 -12.07 -12.98
N ALA A 187 33.47 -11.30 -13.40
CA ALA A 187 33.27 -9.98 -13.99
C ALA A 187 32.57 -10.05 -15.37
N ALA A 188 32.89 -11.03 -16.21
CA ALA A 188 32.20 -11.24 -17.49
C ALA A 188 30.73 -11.59 -17.31
N ILE A 189 30.42 -12.50 -16.38
CA ILE A 189 29.03 -12.88 -16.07
C ILE A 189 28.29 -11.68 -15.48
N GLY A 190 28.89 -10.94 -14.55
CA GLY A 190 28.30 -9.76 -13.94
C GLY A 190 28.00 -8.64 -14.93
N LEU A 191 28.95 -8.32 -15.83
CA LEU A 191 28.72 -7.36 -16.91
C LEU A 191 27.63 -7.85 -17.88
N GLY A 192 27.62 -9.14 -18.20
CA GLY A 192 26.56 -9.74 -19.02
C GLY A 192 25.18 -9.62 -18.39
N ILE A 193 25.04 -9.89 -17.09
CA ILE A 193 23.77 -9.72 -16.35
C ILE A 193 23.31 -8.26 -16.39
N ALA A 194 24.21 -7.33 -16.07
CA ALA A 194 23.88 -5.89 -16.08
C ALA A 194 23.46 -5.42 -17.48
N ALA A 195 24.19 -5.81 -18.52
CA ALA A 195 23.88 -5.45 -19.90
C ALA A 195 22.55 -6.06 -20.37
N ALA A 196 22.28 -7.33 -20.05
CA ALA A 196 21.01 -7.99 -20.36
C ALA A 196 19.83 -7.32 -19.66
N ALA A 197 19.96 -7.02 -18.35
CA ALA A 197 18.93 -6.34 -17.59
C ALA A 197 18.62 -4.94 -18.13
N SER A 198 19.66 -4.17 -18.48
CA SER A 198 19.52 -2.84 -19.09
C SER A 198 18.91 -2.88 -20.48
N LEU A 199 19.18 -3.91 -21.28
CA LEU A 199 18.55 -4.12 -22.59
C LEU A 199 17.08 -4.53 -22.43
N LEU A 200 16.80 -5.60 -21.67
CA LEU A 200 15.48 -6.20 -21.52
C LEU A 200 14.42 -5.24 -20.96
N ARG A 201 14.83 -4.23 -20.18
CA ARG A 201 13.90 -3.20 -19.71
C ARG A 201 13.32 -2.33 -20.83
N GLY A 202 14.08 -2.11 -21.90
CA GLY A 202 13.64 -1.36 -23.09
C GLY A 202 13.15 -2.25 -24.23
N THR A 203 13.34 -3.56 -24.14
CA THR A 203 12.94 -4.52 -25.17
C THR A 203 11.46 -4.88 -25.01
N PRO A 204 10.64 -4.78 -26.08
CA PRO A 204 9.26 -5.25 -26.06
C PRO A 204 9.19 -6.76 -25.73
N MET A 205 8.20 -7.14 -24.92
CA MET A 205 7.95 -8.56 -24.63
C MET A 205 7.59 -9.33 -25.92
N PRO A 206 7.94 -10.63 -26.00
CA PRO A 206 7.53 -11.48 -27.12
C PRO A 206 6.00 -11.44 -27.33
N ALA A 207 5.54 -11.51 -28.58
CA ALA A 207 4.11 -11.39 -28.91
C ALA A 207 3.23 -12.45 -28.19
N ALA A 208 3.75 -13.65 -27.95
CA ALA A 208 3.07 -14.72 -27.22
C ALA A 208 2.96 -14.46 -25.71
N TYR A 209 3.71 -13.51 -25.15
CA TYR A 209 3.77 -13.26 -23.72
C TYR A 209 2.46 -12.73 -23.15
N ALA A 210 1.88 -11.71 -23.77
CA ALA A 210 0.63 -11.09 -23.30
C ALA A 210 -0.56 -12.10 -23.22
N PRO A 211 -0.85 -12.91 -24.25
CA PRO A 211 -1.90 -13.93 -24.14
C PRO A 211 -1.57 -15.01 -23.08
N ALA A 212 -0.31 -15.43 -22.97
CA ALA A 212 0.10 -16.40 -21.95
C ALA A 212 -0.03 -15.85 -20.52
N LEU A 213 0.32 -14.58 -20.30
CA LEU A 213 0.14 -13.89 -19.02
C LEU A 213 -1.34 -13.81 -18.65
N ARG A 214 -2.21 -13.46 -19.61
CA ARG A 214 -3.67 -13.48 -19.39
C ARG A 214 -4.17 -14.87 -19.03
N ALA A 215 -3.71 -15.92 -19.72
CA ALA A 215 -4.07 -17.30 -19.41
C ALA A 215 -3.64 -17.70 -18.00
N ARG A 216 -2.40 -17.35 -17.59
CA ARG A 216 -1.90 -17.59 -16.23
C ARG A 216 -2.74 -16.87 -15.18
N ILE A 217 -3.01 -15.57 -15.37
CA ILE A 217 -3.84 -14.78 -14.45
C ILE A 217 -5.23 -15.40 -14.31
N ARG A 218 -5.85 -15.85 -15.41
CA ARG A 218 -7.15 -16.53 -15.39
C ARG A 218 -7.11 -17.86 -14.62
N ALA A 219 -6.05 -18.64 -14.77
CA ALA A 219 -5.90 -19.93 -14.09
C ALA A 219 -5.63 -19.79 -12.59
N GLU A 220 -4.96 -18.70 -12.18
CA GLU A 220 -4.60 -18.43 -10.79
C GLU A 220 -5.67 -17.62 -10.03
N TYR A 221 -6.68 -17.07 -10.71
CA TYR A 221 -7.70 -16.23 -10.08
C TYR A 221 -8.67 -17.06 -9.24
N LEU A 222 -8.77 -16.74 -7.94
CA LEU A 222 -9.62 -17.44 -6.99
C LEU A 222 -10.83 -16.60 -6.59
N LEU A 223 -11.97 -17.27 -6.41
CA LEU A 223 -13.21 -16.71 -5.89
C LEU A 223 -13.61 -17.42 -4.57
N PRO A 224 -14.23 -16.71 -3.61
CA PRO A 224 -14.39 -15.26 -3.58
C PRO A 224 -13.05 -14.55 -3.38
N SER A 225 -12.95 -13.32 -3.84
CA SER A 225 -11.78 -12.46 -3.55
C SER A 225 -12.21 -11.23 -2.78
N HIS A 226 -11.39 -10.83 -1.81
CA HIS A 226 -11.63 -9.65 -0.99
C HIS A 226 -10.35 -8.81 -0.92
N SER A 227 -10.50 -7.51 -1.12
CA SER A 227 -9.42 -6.56 -0.96
C SER A 227 -9.95 -5.27 -0.34
N SER A 228 -9.28 -4.79 0.71
CA SER A 228 -9.52 -3.45 1.26
C SER A 228 -8.32 -2.56 0.92
N ARG A 229 -8.59 -1.39 0.37
CA ARG A 229 -7.56 -0.44 -0.11
C ARG A 229 -7.98 0.98 0.16
N ARG A 230 -7.01 1.89 0.21
CA ARG A 230 -7.30 3.31 0.03
C ARG A 230 -7.03 3.70 -1.41
N VAL A 231 -7.98 4.38 -2.03
CA VAL A 231 -7.91 4.83 -3.42
C VAL A 231 -7.74 6.33 -3.43
N THR A 232 -6.73 6.83 -4.16
CA THR A 232 -6.57 8.26 -4.41
C THR A 232 -7.75 8.75 -5.25
N VAL A 233 -8.33 9.87 -4.86
CA VAL A 233 -9.46 10.52 -5.53
C VAL A 233 -9.02 11.91 -5.96
N THR A 234 -9.43 12.31 -7.17
CA THR A 234 -9.34 13.68 -7.67
C THR A 234 -10.54 13.99 -8.56
N GLY A 235 -11.03 15.23 -8.53
CA GLY A 235 -12.18 15.64 -9.34
C GLY A 235 -13.45 14.87 -9.01
N HIS A 236 -13.64 14.53 -7.73
CA HIS A 236 -14.81 13.82 -7.21
C HIS A 236 -15.05 12.41 -7.78
N ARG A 237 -14.00 11.67 -8.16
CA ARG A 237 -14.16 10.33 -8.70
C ARG A 237 -12.98 9.40 -8.50
N PHE A 238 -13.31 8.12 -8.57
CA PHE A 238 -12.40 7.02 -8.91
C PHE A 238 -13.16 6.03 -9.80
N GLY A 239 -12.49 4.99 -10.29
CA GLY A 239 -13.14 3.99 -11.12
C GLY A 239 -12.65 2.57 -10.93
N LEU A 240 -13.46 1.67 -11.48
CA LEU A 240 -13.19 0.26 -11.63
C LEU A 240 -13.30 -0.04 -13.13
N THR A 241 -12.19 0.04 -13.86
CA THR A 241 -12.17 0.05 -15.33
C THR A 241 -11.07 -0.84 -15.91
N GLU A 242 -11.31 -1.41 -17.09
CA GLU A 242 -10.32 -2.14 -17.90
C GLU A 242 -9.28 -1.20 -18.53
N HIS A 243 -9.67 0.06 -18.73
CA HIS A 243 -8.90 1.09 -19.40
C HIS A 243 -8.74 2.34 -18.53
N GLU A 244 -8.08 3.37 -19.07
CA GLU A 244 -7.92 4.65 -18.37
C GLU A 244 -9.26 5.24 -17.94
N LEU A 245 -9.26 5.84 -16.74
CA LEU A 245 -10.44 6.49 -16.20
C LEU A 245 -10.88 7.65 -17.11
N PRO A 246 -12.14 7.69 -17.59
CA PRO A 246 -12.58 8.75 -18.47
C PRO A 246 -12.58 10.12 -17.78
N LYS A 247 -12.31 11.17 -18.57
CA LYS A 247 -12.22 12.56 -18.07
C LYS A 247 -13.55 13.13 -17.56
N THR A 248 -14.67 12.53 -17.93
CA THR A 248 -16.02 12.95 -17.55
C THR A 248 -16.92 11.72 -17.41
N ALA A 249 -17.84 11.76 -16.46
CA ALA A 249 -18.86 10.73 -16.25
C ALA A 249 -20.17 11.38 -15.81
N GLY A 250 -21.31 10.88 -16.29
CA GLY A 250 -22.63 11.40 -15.98
C GLY A 250 -23.30 10.64 -14.84
N PHE A 251 -23.52 11.31 -13.71
CA PHE A 251 -24.10 10.67 -12.51
C PHE A 251 -25.60 10.94 -12.33
N GLY A 252 -26.24 11.68 -13.24
CA GLY A 252 -27.65 12.09 -13.07
C GLY A 252 -28.66 10.93 -13.04
N ALA A 253 -28.29 9.75 -13.54
CA ALA A 253 -29.19 8.60 -13.60
C ALA A 253 -29.48 7.96 -12.22
N ASN A 254 -28.51 7.98 -11.30
CA ASN A 254 -28.65 7.34 -9.99
C ASN A 254 -27.90 8.08 -8.86
N GLY A 255 -27.09 9.09 -9.17
CA GLY A 255 -26.37 9.91 -8.18
C GLY A 255 -25.09 9.29 -7.61
N LEU A 256 -24.70 8.06 -7.99
CA LEU A 256 -23.58 7.33 -7.39
C LEU A 256 -22.58 6.77 -8.40
N VAL A 257 -23.05 6.10 -9.44
CA VAL A 257 -22.19 5.32 -10.35
C VAL A 257 -22.60 5.52 -11.80
N ALA A 258 -21.61 5.69 -12.67
CA ALA A 258 -21.80 5.79 -14.11
C ALA A 258 -21.13 4.59 -14.79
N VAL A 259 -21.86 3.91 -15.67
CA VAL A 259 -21.29 2.85 -16.52
C VAL A 259 -20.53 3.50 -17.67
N VAL A 260 -19.32 3.01 -17.93
CA VAL A 260 -18.44 3.48 -19.00
C VAL A 260 -17.91 2.27 -19.77
N ASP A 261 -17.22 2.52 -20.88
CA ASP A 261 -16.60 1.44 -21.64
C ASP A 261 -15.57 0.69 -20.78
N GLY A 262 -15.73 -0.63 -20.70
CA GLY A 262 -14.89 -1.51 -19.87
C GLY A 262 -15.01 -1.31 -18.36
N GLY A 263 -16.07 -0.69 -17.82
CA GLY A 263 -16.21 -0.59 -16.36
C GLY A 263 -17.19 0.44 -15.82
N VAL A 264 -16.86 0.98 -14.66
CA VAL A 264 -17.67 2.01 -13.98
C VAL A 264 -16.81 3.13 -13.38
N VAL A 265 -17.43 4.30 -13.22
CA VAL A 265 -16.91 5.44 -12.47
C VAL A 265 -17.82 5.71 -11.28
N ILE A 266 -17.23 5.96 -10.11
CA ILE A 266 -17.94 6.20 -8.86
C ILE A 266 -17.79 7.68 -8.48
N ARG A 267 -18.88 8.31 -8.04
CA ARG A 267 -18.94 9.73 -7.63
C ARG A 267 -18.72 9.90 -6.13
N THR A 268 -17.69 10.64 -5.77
CA THR A 268 -17.25 10.86 -4.37
C THR A 268 -17.59 12.22 -3.81
N GLY A 269 -18.02 12.29 -2.56
CA GLY A 269 -18.24 13.56 -1.85
C GLY A 269 -17.02 14.46 -1.85
N ALA A 270 -15.89 13.90 -1.42
CA ALA A 270 -14.59 14.54 -1.43
C ALA A 270 -14.10 14.80 -2.88
N ASP A 271 -13.55 15.98 -3.11
CA ASP A 271 -12.93 16.35 -4.40
C ASP A 271 -11.58 15.64 -4.58
N HIS A 272 -10.78 15.63 -3.51
CA HIS A 272 -9.44 15.04 -3.48
C HIS A 272 -9.21 14.32 -2.15
N GLY A 273 -8.21 13.44 -2.14
CA GLY A 273 -7.76 12.73 -0.96
C GLY A 273 -7.62 11.24 -1.20
N SER A 274 -7.62 10.46 -0.12
CA SER A 274 -7.49 9.02 -0.16
C SER A 274 -8.69 8.42 0.56
N ILE A 275 -9.49 7.59 -0.11
CA ILE A 275 -10.75 7.06 0.42
C ILE A 275 -10.64 5.55 0.61
N PRO A 276 -11.07 4.97 1.74
CA PRO A 276 -11.17 3.52 1.91
C PRO A 276 -12.25 2.92 0.97
N VAL A 277 -11.84 1.89 0.22
CA VAL A 277 -12.67 1.10 -0.70
C VAL A 277 -12.44 -0.38 -0.43
N ASP A 278 -13.52 -1.07 -0.08
CA ASP A 278 -13.57 -2.53 -0.02
C ASP A 278 -14.10 -3.07 -1.36
N LEU A 279 -13.32 -3.89 -2.05
CA LEU A 279 -13.77 -4.66 -3.21
C LEU A 279 -13.95 -6.12 -2.81
N LEU A 280 -15.18 -6.61 -2.99
CA LEU A 280 -15.58 -8.00 -2.80
C LEU A 280 -16.02 -8.57 -4.14
N VAL A 281 -15.40 -9.65 -4.58
CA VAL A 281 -15.74 -10.35 -5.82
C VAL A 281 -16.29 -11.73 -5.47
N LEU A 282 -17.53 -11.97 -5.85
CA LEU A 282 -18.29 -13.18 -5.51
C LEU A 282 -18.55 -14.03 -6.74
N ALA A 283 -18.72 -15.34 -6.53
CA ALA A 283 -19.16 -16.27 -7.57
C ALA A 283 -20.66 -16.13 -7.87
N GLU A 284 -21.45 -15.71 -6.87
CA GLU A 284 -22.91 -15.63 -6.92
C GLU A 284 -23.39 -14.27 -6.39
N PRO A 285 -24.61 -13.82 -6.76
CA PRO A 285 -25.17 -12.57 -6.24
C PRO A 285 -25.23 -12.56 -4.70
N PRO A 286 -24.91 -11.44 -4.05
CA PRO A 286 -25.07 -11.30 -2.60
C PRO A 286 -26.56 -11.36 -2.22
N ALA A 287 -26.89 -12.22 -1.25
CA ALA A 287 -28.26 -12.49 -0.82
C ALA A 287 -28.92 -11.32 -0.08
N GLU A 288 -28.14 -10.57 0.70
CA GLU A 288 -28.62 -9.47 1.53
C GLU A 288 -27.99 -8.15 1.13
N VAL A 289 -28.62 -7.04 1.52
CA VAL A 289 -28.11 -5.68 1.37
C VAL A 289 -27.51 -5.26 2.70
N ASP A 290 -26.22 -4.91 2.71
CA ASP A 290 -25.52 -4.48 3.92
C ASP A 290 -26.23 -3.26 4.55
N ALA A 291 -26.44 -3.29 5.87
CA ALA A 291 -26.94 -2.15 6.62
C ALA A 291 -25.84 -1.09 6.86
N GLY A 292 -26.23 0.12 7.29
CA GLY A 292 -25.28 1.18 7.67
C GLY A 292 -24.68 1.98 6.50
N TRP A 293 -25.24 1.86 5.30
CA TRP A 293 -24.86 2.63 4.12
C TRP A 293 -25.93 3.67 3.75
N GLU A 294 -25.49 4.80 3.17
CA GLU A 294 -26.34 5.96 2.86
C GLU A 294 -26.83 5.94 1.42
N GLU A 295 -26.02 5.42 0.49
CA GLU A 295 -26.39 5.24 -0.90
C GLU A 295 -26.00 3.84 -1.37
N ILE A 296 -26.92 3.13 -2.03
CA ILE A 296 -26.65 1.80 -2.58
C ILE A 296 -27.27 1.71 -3.97
N VAL A 297 -26.43 1.47 -4.98
CA VAL A 297 -26.85 1.34 -6.38
C VAL A 297 -26.27 0.08 -6.99
N GLU A 298 -27.09 -0.64 -7.74
CA GLU A 298 -26.66 -1.72 -8.61
C GLU A 298 -26.67 -1.32 -10.08
N VAL A 299 -25.60 -1.66 -10.79
CA VAL A 299 -25.47 -1.47 -12.24
C VAL A 299 -24.84 -2.69 -12.89
N SER A 300 -25.11 -2.88 -14.18
CA SER A 300 -24.41 -3.86 -15.00
C SER A 300 -23.42 -3.16 -15.93
N TRP A 301 -22.27 -3.78 -16.18
CA TRP A 301 -21.37 -3.37 -17.26
C TRP A 301 -20.88 -4.60 -18.02
N HIS A 302 -20.45 -4.38 -19.26
CA HIS A 302 -19.81 -5.41 -20.08
C HIS A 302 -18.30 -5.24 -20.01
N ALA A 303 -17.59 -6.31 -19.64
CA ALA A 303 -16.14 -6.40 -19.65
C ALA A 303 -15.69 -7.01 -20.99
N ALA A 304 -14.96 -6.26 -21.80
CA ALA A 304 -14.51 -6.73 -23.12
C ALA A 304 -13.34 -7.72 -22.99
N GLU A 305 -12.46 -7.51 -22.00
CA GLU A 305 -11.29 -8.36 -21.74
C GLU A 305 -11.40 -9.12 -20.40
N GLY A 306 -12.14 -8.56 -19.45
CA GLY A 306 -12.09 -8.85 -18.02
C GLY A 306 -11.09 -7.96 -17.27
N ARG A 307 -11.02 -8.15 -15.95
CA ARG A 307 -9.98 -7.57 -15.08
C ARG A 307 -10.00 -6.04 -14.98
N ALA A 308 -11.18 -5.46 -14.83
CA ALA A 308 -11.28 -4.06 -14.42
C ALA A 308 -10.55 -3.84 -13.08
N VAL A 309 -9.73 -2.80 -13.00
CA VAL A 309 -8.87 -2.52 -11.84
C VAL A 309 -9.36 -1.28 -11.11
N LEU A 310 -9.31 -1.30 -9.78
CA LEU A 310 -9.47 -0.10 -8.97
C LEU A 310 -8.35 0.88 -9.30
N SER A 311 -8.66 1.88 -10.11
CA SER A 311 -7.69 2.82 -10.65
C SER A 311 -7.73 4.14 -9.88
N PRO A 312 -6.62 4.53 -9.21
CA PRO A 312 -6.45 5.92 -8.81
C PRO A 312 -6.16 6.77 -10.07
N PRO A 313 -6.59 8.05 -10.11
CA PRO A 313 -6.32 8.95 -11.23
C PRO A 313 -4.83 9.18 -11.54
N ASP A 314 -3.95 8.88 -10.59
CA ASP A 314 -2.48 9.07 -10.66
C ASP A 314 -1.70 7.88 -11.25
N GLY A 315 -2.39 6.77 -11.56
CA GLY A 315 -1.77 5.58 -12.17
C GLY A 315 -0.93 4.72 -11.21
N SER A 316 -0.97 4.97 -9.89
CA SER A 316 -0.22 4.19 -8.90
C SER A 316 -0.77 2.77 -8.64
N ARG A 317 0.04 1.95 -7.95
CA ARG A 317 0.05 0.46 -7.88
C ARG A 317 -1.33 -0.23 -7.93
N ARG A 318 -1.50 -1.07 -8.97
CA ARG A 318 -2.66 -1.95 -9.24
C ARG A 318 -2.62 -3.22 -8.39
N VAL A 319 -3.62 -3.49 -7.54
CA VAL A 319 -3.65 -4.76 -6.77
C VAL A 319 -5.03 -5.41 -6.65
N ALA A 320 -6.12 -4.65 -6.76
CA ALA A 320 -7.49 -5.17 -6.68
C ALA A 320 -8.16 -5.13 -8.05
N SER A 321 -8.57 -6.29 -8.57
CA SER A 321 -9.22 -6.40 -9.87
C SER A 321 -10.44 -7.31 -9.85
N THR A 322 -11.38 -7.03 -10.74
CA THR A 322 -12.49 -7.92 -11.06
C THR A 322 -11.98 -9.21 -11.72
N PRO A 323 -12.86 -10.21 -11.95
CA PRO A 323 -12.44 -11.43 -12.59
C PRO A 323 -11.87 -11.19 -14.00
N PRO A 324 -10.84 -11.94 -14.41
CA PRO A 324 -10.10 -11.70 -15.64
C PRO A 324 -10.77 -12.25 -16.90
N TRP A 325 -12.07 -12.54 -16.85
CA TRP A 325 -12.84 -13.09 -17.96
C TRP A 325 -13.71 -12.00 -18.59
N PRO A 326 -13.92 -12.02 -19.91
CA PRO A 326 -14.88 -11.14 -20.54
C PRO A 326 -16.31 -11.56 -20.18
N GLY A 327 -17.25 -10.65 -20.32
CA GLY A 327 -18.68 -10.92 -20.12
C GLY A 327 -19.37 -9.85 -19.30
N ASP A 328 -20.63 -10.15 -18.96
CA ASP A 328 -21.46 -9.24 -18.19
C ASP A 328 -21.23 -9.42 -16.70
N TYR A 329 -21.02 -8.28 -16.03
CA TYR A 329 -20.86 -8.22 -14.59
C TYR A 329 -21.91 -7.30 -13.98
N ARG A 330 -22.32 -7.65 -12.77
CA ARG A 330 -23.15 -6.82 -11.91
C ARG A 330 -22.27 -6.27 -10.79
N LEU A 331 -22.45 -4.98 -10.50
CA LEU A 331 -21.81 -4.27 -9.41
C LEU A 331 -22.88 -3.74 -8.47
N ARG A 332 -22.72 -3.94 -7.17
CA ARG A 332 -23.39 -3.18 -6.12
C ARG A 332 -22.39 -2.23 -5.48
N VAL A 333 -22.64 -0.93 -5.60
CA VAL A 333 -21.87 0.13 -4.96
C VAL A 333 -22.59 0.56 -3.70
N HIS A 334 -21.91 0.49 -2.56
CA HIS A 334 -22.35 1.07 -1.30
C HIS A 334 -21.49 2.28 -0.99
N ALA A 335 -22.10 3.38 -0.55
CA ALA A 335 -21.41 4.60 -0.18
C ALA A 335 -21.96 5.16 1.13
N ARG A 336 -21.09 5.79 1.92
CA ARG A 336 -21.45 6.57 3.11
C ARG A 336 -20.48 7.73 3.28
N GLY A 337 -20.94 8.78 3.95
CA GLY A 337 -20.10 9.95 4.28
C GLY A 337 -19.85 10.88 3.09
N ARG A 338 -20.57 10.72 1.97
CA ARG A 338 -20.39 11.59 0.79
C ARG A 338 -20.83 13.03 1.01
N ASP A 339 -21.67 13.27 2.01
CA ASP A 339 -22.11 14.63 2.38
C ASP A 339 -21.05 15.39 3.20
N GLU A 340 -20.06 14.70 3.73
CA GLU A 340 -19.01 15.28 4.59
C GLU A 340 -17.99 16.08 3.80
N GLN A 341 -17.82 15.77 2.49
CA GLN A 341 -16.85 16.37 1.59
C GLN A 341 -15.37 16.23 2.02
N ASP A 342 -15.12 15.33 2.98
CA ASP A 342 -13.80 15.00 3.49
C ASP A 342 -13.57 13.50 3.31
N ALA A 343 -12.48 13.17 2.61
CA ALA A 343 -12.12 11.80 2.22
C ALA A 343 -11.86 10.89 3.43
N GLU A 344 -11.59 11.45 4.61
CA GLU A 344 -11.39 10.70 5.84
C GLU A 344 -12.67 9.98 6.31
N PHE A 345 -13.84 10.60 6.14
CA PHE A 345 -15.13 10.10 6.63
C PHE A 345 -15.95 9.39 5.55
N GLU A 346 -15.47 9.43 4.31
CA GLU A 346 -16.12 8.79 3.19
C GLU A 346 -15.61 7.34 3.03
N ALA A 347 -16.50 6.41 2.69
CA ALA A 347 -16.13 5.02 2.47
C ALA A 347 -17.00 4.35 1.41
N TYR A 348 -16.42 3.34 0.75
CA TYR A 348 -17.10 2.56 -0.29
C TYR A 348 -16.96 1.07 -0.10
N ARG A 349 -18.01 0.33 -0.48
CA ARG A 349 -17.94 -1.10 -0.73
C ARG A 349 -18.48 -1.43 -2.11
N LEU A 350 -17.65 -2.08 -2.91
CA LEU A 350 -17.95 -2.58 -4.25
C LEU A 350 -18.11 -4.09 -4.18
N VAL A 351 -19.29 -4.59 -4.52
CA VAL A 351 -19.54 -6.03 -4.61
C VAL A 351 -19.78 -6.40 -6.06
N VAL A 352 -18.93 -7.26 -6.63
CA VAL A 352 -18.94 -7.65 -8.04
C VAL A 352 -19.26 -9.14 -8.18
N TRP A 353 -20.14 -9.50 -9.11
CA TRP A 353 -20.40 -10.89 -9.49
C TRP A 353 -20.76 -10.98 -10.98
N ALA A 354 -20.52 -12.13 -11.59
CA ALA A 354 -20.94 -12.38 -12.97
C ALA A 354 -22.46 -12.56 -13.03
N ALA A 355 -23.12 -11.83 -13.92
CA ALA A 355 -24.57 -11.95 -14.15
C ALA A 355 -24.95 -11.29 -15.48
N PRO A 356 -26.00 -11.77 -16.18
CA PRO A 356 -26.53 -11.10 -17.36
C PRO A 356 -26.83 -9.62 -17.11
N ALA A 357 -26.67 -8.79 -18.13
CA ALA A 357 -27.01 -7.39 -18.05
C ALA A 357 -28.47 -7.17 -17.59
N ALA A 358 -28.65 -6.30 -16.59
CA ALA A 358 -29.94 -5.93 -16.05
C ALA A 358 -30.03 -4.40 -15.87
N PRO A 359 -31.24 -3.81 -15.83
CA PRO A 359 -31.41 -2.39 -15.52
C PRO A 359 -30.76 -1.99 -14.19
N GLN A 360 -30.40 -0.72 -14.05
CA GLN A 360 -29.91 -0.21 -12.77
C GLN A 360 -30.99 -0.28 -11.69
N THR A 361 -30.58 -0.50 -10.45
CA THR A 361 -31.48 -0.53 -9.28
C THR A 361 -30.92 0.36 -8.18
N VAL A 362 -31.71 1.30 -7.67
CA VAL A 362 -31.35 2.11 -6.49
C VAL A 362 -31.97 1.45 -5.27
N LEU A 363 -31.14 0.89 -4.40
CA LEU A 363 -31.57 0.15 -3.21
C LEU A 363 -31.68 1.05 -1.97
N GLN A 364 -30.85 2.09 -1.90
CA GLN A 364 -30.81 3.07 -0.80
C GLN A 364 -30.41 4.43 -1.36
N ARG A 365 -31.07 5.51 -0.91
CA ARG A 365 -30.82 6.87 -1.42
C ARG A 365 -31.04 8.00 -0.40
N THR A 366 -30.21 8.05 0.64
CA THR A 366 -30.41 8.95 1.79
C THR A 366 -29.41 10.09 1.88
N ASP A 367 -28.38 10.13 1.03
CA ASP A 367 -27.42 11.25 1.05
C ASP A 367 -27.88 12.45 0.21
N ARG A 368 -27.42 13.65 0.58
CA ARG A 368 -27.78 14.90 -0.10
C ARG A 368 -27.12 15.02 -1.46
N LEU A 369 -25.88 14.56 -1.58
CA LEU A 369 -25.13 14.59 -2.84
C LEU A 369 -25.86 13.86 -3.98
N GLY A 370 -26.35 12.64 -3.74
CA GLY A 370 -27.08 11.84 -4.71
C GLY A 370 -28.36 12.52 -5.15
N HIS A 371 -29.12 13.09 -4.21
CA HIS A 371 -30.33 13.88 -4.51
C HIS A 371 -30.01 15.09 -5.40
N ARG A 372 -28.99 15.88 -5.05
CA ARG A 372 -28.54 17.01 -5.89
C ARG A 372 -28.19 16.58 -7.31
N LEU A 373 -27.45 15.47 -7.46
CA LEU A 373 -27.01 14.98 -8.76
C LEU A 373 -28.18 14.47 -9.62
N ARG A 374 -29.24 13.95 -9.00
CA ARG A 374 -30.49 13.54 -9.66
C ARG A 374 -31.47 14.69 -9.88
N GLY A 375 -31.19 15.88 -9.36
CA GLY A 375 -32.11 17.03 -9.39
C GLY A 375 -33.31 16.89 -8.44
N GLU A 376 -33.17 16.07 -7.39
CA GLU A 376 -34.18 15.84 -6.36
C GLU A 376 -34.00 16.81 -5.17
N PRO A 377 -35.06 17.13 -4.42
CA PRO A 377 -34.96 17.90 -3.18
C PRO A 377 -34.12 17.17 -2.13
N GLU A 378 -33.17 17.87 -1.51
CA GLU A 378 -32.29 17.26 -0.51
C GLU A 378 -33.05 16.73 0.72
N PRO A 379 -32.71 15.54 1.23
CA PRO A 379 -33.28 15.03 2.46
C PRO A 379 -32.81 15.85 3.67
N VAL A 380 -33.74 16.05 4.61
CA VAL A 380 -33.40 16.54 5.95
C VAL A 380 -32.71 15.41 6.71
N ARG A 381 -31.47 15.64 7.13
CA ARG A 381 -30.68 14.69 7.92
C ARG A 381 -30.54 15.21 9.33
N ALA A 382 -30.67 14.32 10.31
CA ALA A 382 -30.37 14.65 11.69
C ALA A 382 -28.89 15.08 11.80
N PRO A 383 -28.57 16.12 12.58
CA PRO A 383 -27.19 16.44 12.87
C PRO A 383 -26.53 15.26 13.57
N LYS A 384 -25.29 14.97 13.18
CA LYS A 384 -24.43 13.97 13.82
C LYS A 384 -23.59 14.68 14.89
N PRO A 385 -24.00 14.67 16.18
CA PRO A 385 -23.33 15.44 17.23
C PRO A 385 -21.85 15.08 17.36
N GLU A 386 -21.48 13.84 17.06
CA GLU A 386 -20.11 13.33 17.09
C GLU A 386 -19.17 14.07 16.12
N HIS A 387 -19.70 14.77 15.11
CA HIS A 387 -18.86 15.59 14.22
C HIS A 387 -18.13 16.71 14.96
N ALA A 388 -18.65 17.17 16.10
CA ALA A 388 -18.00 18.18 16.94
C ALA A 388 -16.64 17.73 17.50
N TYR A 389 -16.35 16.42 17.50
CA TYR A 389 -15.12 15.84 18.06
C TYR A 389 -14.11 15.35 17.03
N ARG A 390 -14.39 15.46 15.72
CA ARG A 390 -13.50 14.99 14.64
C ARG A 390 -12.10 15.61 14.67
N TRP A 391 -11.97 16.80 15.25
CA TRP A 391 -10.67 17.47 15.41
C TRP A 391 -9.67 16.62 16.21
N ILE A 392 -10.15 15.71 17.08
CA ILE A 392 -9.32 14.77 17.85
C ILE A 392 -8.41 13.93 16.94
N GLY A 393 -8.87 13.53 15.75
CA GLY A 393 -8.10 12.78 14.76
C GLY A 393 -6.84 13.50 14.27
N ARG A 394 -6.74 14.81 14.50
CA ARG A 394 -5.61 15.67 14.09
C ARG A 394 -4.71 16.05 15.27
N THR A 395 -4.91 15.42 16.43
CA THR A 395 -4.17 15.70 17.66
C THR A 395 -3.34 14.48 18.09
N PRO A 396 -2.42 14.62 19.06
CA PRO A 396 -1.71 13.48 19.63
C PRO A 396 -2.63 12.41 20.26
N LEU A 397 -3.88 12.77 20.59
CA LEU A 397 -4.85 11.83 21.17
C LEU A 397 -5.40 10.81 20.16
N THR A 398 -5.19 11.00 18.84
CA THR A 398 -5.81 10.16 17.80
C THR A 398 -5.51 8.66 17.95
N VAL A 399 -4.34 8.31 18.48
CA VAL A 399 -3.84 6.92 18.50
C VAL A 399 -4.31 6.18 19.76
N ALA A 400 -4.17 6.80 20.92
CA ALA A 400 -4.57 6.23 22.20
C ALA A 400 -4.70 7.35 23.25
N ALA A 401 -5.83 7.40 23.94
CA ALA A 401 -6.01 8.30 25.07
C ALA A 401 -7.17 7.87 25.97
N THR A 402 -7.23 8.48 27.15
CA THR A 402 -8.43 8.53 27.99
C THR A 402 -8.80 9.98 28.25
N VAL A 403 -10.06 10.33 28.01
CA VAL A 403 -10.64 11.62 28.35
C VAL A 403 -11.68 11.39 29.43
N THR A 404 -11.47 12.00 30.60
CA THR A 404 -12.36 11.88 31.75
C THR A 404 -12.81 13.26 32.21
N VAL A 405 -14.09 13.40 32.52
CA VAL A 405 -14.66 14.63 33.09
C VAL A 405 -15.36 14.28 34.40
N GLY A 406 -15.03 15.01 35.46
CA GLY A 406 -15.67 14.90 36.78
C GLY A 406 -16.30 16.22 37.21
N THR A 407 -17.54 16.20 37.71
CA THR A 407 -18.25 17.36 38.27
C THR A 407 -18.34 17.25 39.79
N GLY A 408 -18.46 18.40 40.47
CA GLY A 408 -18.51 18.42 41.94
C GLY A 408 -17.21 17.94 42.60
N THR A 409 -16.09 18.06 41.88
CA THR A 409 -14.75 17.69 42.34
C THR A 409 -13.76 18.80 41.98
N THR A 410 -12.71 18.96 42.77
CA THR A 410 -11.60 19.88 42.50
C THR A 410 -10.45 19.18 41.78
N ALA A 411 -9.57 19.94 41.11
CA ALA A 411 -8.40 19.36 40.44
C ALA A 411 -7.51 18.52 41.39
N ALA A 412 -7.37 18.94 42.65
CA ALA A 412 -6.61 18.20 43.66
C ALA A 412 -7.31 16.90 44.10
N GLU A 413 -8.64 16.88 44.15
CA GLU A 413 -9.41 15.65 44.41
C GLU A 413 -9.35 14.70 43.23
N ALA A 414 -9.47 15.21 42.00
CA ALA A 414 -9.32 14.42 40.79
C ALA A 414 -7.93 13.76 40.72
N LEU A 415 -6.86 14.52 40.95
CA LEU A 415 -5.50 13.97 40.99
C LEU A 415 -5.33 12.89 42.06
N ARG A 416 -5.96 13.04 43.23
CA ARG A 416 -5.97 12.00 44.26
C ARG A 416 -6.75 10.75 43.82
N ALA A 417 -7.90 10.91 43.16
CA ALA A 417 -8.67 9.79 42.61
C ALA A 417 -7.87 9.01 41.57
N PHE A 418 -7.08 9.71 40.75
CA PHE A 418 -6.17 9.12 39.76
C PHE A 418 -4.86 8.59 40.36
N ARG A 419 -4.68 8.66 41.69
CA ARG A 419 -3.47 8.22 42.40
C ARG A 419 -2.20 8.93 41.88
N ALA A 420 -2.31 10.21 41.55
CA ALA A 420 -1.15 11.05 41.26
C ALA A 420 -0.26 11.12 42.52
N GLY A 421 0.97 10.61 42.42
CA GLY A 421 1.85 10.37 43.57
C GLY A 421 3.15 11.17 43.56
N GLY A 422 3.42 11.92 42.49
CA GLY A 422 4.64 12.72 42.34
C GLY A 422 4.35 14.17 41.95
N ASP A 423 5.40 15.00 42.00
CA ASP A 423 5.31 16.40 41.60
C ASP A 423 4.99 16.53 40.10
N PRO A 424 4.26 17.58 39.70
CA PRO A 424 4.04 17.90 38.30
C PRO A 424 5.38 18.03 37.56
N ALA A 425 5.48 17.46 36.36
CA ALA A 425 6.68 17.48 35.55
C ALA A 425 6.36 17.82 34.08
N PRO A 426 7.34 18.30 33.29
CA PRO A 426 7.14 18.56 31.88
C PRO A 426 6.69 17.32 31.11
N ILE A 427 5.70 17.48 30.22
CA ILE A 427 5.08 16.37 29.48
C ILE A 427 6.13 15.52 28.72
N ASP A 428 7.12 16.16 28.09
CA ASP A 428 8.16 15.45 27.34
C ASP A 428 9.06 14.55 28.22
N GLN A 429 9.17 14.86 29.51
CA GLN A 429 9.88 13.99 30.46
C GLN A 429 9.02 12.82 30.92
N LEU A 430 7.69 12.99 30.95
CA LEU A 430 6.74 11.97 31.43
C LEU A 430 6.39 10.94 30.36
N ARG A 431 6.34 11.33 29.09
CA ARG A 431 6.05 10.45 27.95
C ARG A 431 6.82 9.11 27.95
N PRO A 432 8.13 9.07 28.25
CA PRO A 432 8.86 7.80 28.30
C PRO A 432 8.79 7.05 29.64
N THR A 433 8.26 7.65 30.73
CA THR A 433 8.52 7.16 32.11
C THR A 433 7.37 6.43 32.79
N GLY A 434 6.18 6.33 32.19
CA GLY A 434 5.04 5.61 32.78
C GLY A 434 3.70 6.29 32.51
N PRO A 435 2.63 5.93 33.25
CA PRO A 435 1.33 6.60 33.13
C PRO A 435 1.37 7.99 33.77
N TRP A 436 0.71 8.95 33.13
CA TRP A 436 0.59 10.34 33.58
C TRP A 436 -0.72 10.94 33.04
N ALA A 437 -1.16 12.05 33.62
CA ALA A 437 -2.34 12.77 33.17
C ALA A 437 -2.12 14.29 33.15
N MET A 438 -2.81 14.98 32.25
CA MET A 438 -3.02 16.42 32.28
C MET A 438 -4.36 16.74 32.93
N VAL A 439 -4.43 17.85 33.66
CA VAL A 439 -5.65 18.25 34.38
C VAL A 439 -5.97 19.71 34.13
N LEU A 440 -7.23 20.00 33.80
CA LEU A 440 -7.75 21.34 33.59
C LEU A 440 -9.00 21.56 34.45
N ASP A 441 -9.01 22.63 35.23
CA ASP A 441 -10.22 23.12 35.91
C ASP A 441 -11.05 23.97 34.94
N LEU A 442 -12.31 23.59 34.73
CA LEU A 442 -13.26 24.25 33.85
C LEU A 442 -14.22 25.20 34.60
N GLY A 443 -14.05 25.39 35.91
CA GLY A 443 -14.90 26.27 36.71
C GLY A 443 -16.28 25.65 37.00
N GLY A 444 -16.31 24.35 37.31
CA GLY A 444 -17.53 23.58 37.58
C GLY A 444 -17.36 22.08 37.32
N ALA A 445 -16.34 21.74 36.53
CA ALA A 445 -15.88 20.39 36.28
C ALA A 445 -14.35 20.37 36.17
N VAL A 446 -13.77 19.17 36.31
CA VAL A 446 -12.36 18.91 36.05
C VAL A 446 -12.27 17.99 34.84
N LEU A 447 -11.50 18.42 33.85
CA LEU A 447 -11.12 17.63 32.68
C LEU A 447 -9.75 16.98 32.95
N ILE A 448 -9.68 15.67 32.72
CA ILE A 448 -8.45 14.87 32.84
C ILE A 448 -8.20 14.18 31.50
N VAL A 449 -6.99 14.36 30.96
CA VAL A 449 -6.56 13.74 29.70
C VAL A 449 -5.31 12.93 29.94
N GLU A 450 -5.37 11.65 29.60
CA GLU A 450 -4.22 10.74 29.60
C GLU A 450 -3.81 10.44 28.15
N GLU A 451 -2.62 10.86 27.72
CA GLU A 451 -2.03 10.34 26.48
C GLU A 451 -1.60 8.89 26.68
N ASN A 452 -2.13 7.97 25.89
CA ASN A 452 -1.79 6.55 25.94
C ASN A 452 -1.96 5.89 27.34
N GLY A 453 -2.78 6.49 28.21
CA GLY A 453 -3.18 5.97 29.53
C GLY A 453 -4.63 5.49 29.55
N PHE A 454 -5.00 4.76 30.60
CA PHE A 454 -6.32 4.14 30.77
C PHE A 454 -6.88 4.23 32.21
N GLU A 455 -6.25 4.96 33.12
CA GLU A 455 -6.62 4.98 34.54
C GLU A 455 -8.06 5.51 34.75
N GLY A 456 -8.45 6.53 33.99
CA GLY A 456 -9.81 7.08 34.00
C GLY A 456 -10.90 6.11 33.54
N SER A 457 -10.52 4.97 32.93
CA SER A 457 -11.46 3.92 32.54
C SER A 457 -11.80 2.95 33.68
N ARG A 458 -11.15 3.08 34.84
CA ARG A 458 -11.31 2.17 35.98
C ARG A 458 -12.47 2.57 36.89
N ALA A 459 -13.20 1.57 37.39
CA ALA A 459 -14.36 1.78 38.24
C ALA A 459 -14.00 2.52 39.55
N ASP A 460 -12.91 2.15 40.21
CA ASP A 460 -12.48 2.77 41.47
C ASP A 460 -12.11 4.25 41.31
N VAL A 461 -11.48 4.62 40.19
CA VAL A 461 -11.16 6.01 39.86
C VAL A 461 -12.44 6.82 39.63
N LEU A 462 -13.38 6.30 38.84
CA LEU A 462 -14.63 7.01 38.51
C LEU A 462 -15.59 7.10 39.70
N GLN A 463 -15.65 6.08 40.54
CA GLN A 463 -16.40 6.13 41.81
C GLN A 463 -15.84 7.25 42.70
N ALA A 464 -14.52 7.29 42.92
CA ALA A 464 -13.91 8.37 43.70
C ALA A 464 -14.20 9.75 43.09
N LEU A 465 -14.03 9.90 41.76
CA LEU A 465 -14.24 11.17 41.06
C LEU A 465 -15.69 11.66 41.09
N SER A 466 -16.66 10.75 41.10
CA SER A 466 -18.09 11.07 41.08
C SER A 466 -18.72 11.28 42.46
N THR A 467 -17.96 11.19 43.56
CA THR A 467 -18.52 11.27 44.93
C THR A 467 -19.34 12.55 45.17
N GLY A 468 -18.89 13.68 44.64
CA GLY A 468 -19.57 14.99 44.77
C GLY A 468 -20.50 15.35 43.60
N GLY A 469 -20.66 14.47 42.60
CA GLY A 469 -21.36 14.81 41.37
C GLY A 469 -21.42 13.65 40.37
N ARG A 470 -20.93 13.89 39.16
CA ARG A 470 -20.92 12.92 38.05
C ARG A 470 -19.52 12.77 37.49
N ALA A 471 -19.17 11.58 37.04
CA ALA A 471 -17.97 11.35 36.27
C ALA A 471 -18.29 10.51 35.03
N ALA A 472 -17.71 10.88 33.89
CA ALA A 472 -17.74 10.05 32.69
C ALA A 472 -16.37 10.01 32.03
N SER A 473 -16.07 8.89 31.38
CA SER A 473 -14.79 8.66 30.73
C SER A 473 -14.94 7.91 29.41
N MET A 474 -14.15 8.31 28.42
CA MET A 474 -13.98 7.62 27.16
C MET A 474 -12.51 7.27 26.95
N PHE A 475 -12.21 5.97 26.82
CA PHE A 475 -10.89 5.41 26.55
C PHE A 475 -10.83 4.75 25.17
N TRP A 476 -9.69 4.86 24.49
CA TRP A 476 -9.37 4.13 23.26
C TRP A 476 -7.86 3.87 23.11
N ASN A 477 -7.48 2.83 22.35
CA ASN A 477 -6.07 2.56 22.03
C ASN A 477 -5.85 1.89 20.66
N VAL A 478 -4.56 1.70 20.32
CA VAL A 478 -4.10 1.04 19.09
C VAL A 478 -4.57 -0.40 18.89
N ASN A 479 -4.94 -1.08 19.97
CA ASN A 479 -5.43 -2.46 19.94
C ASN A 479 -6.95 -2.53 19.70
N ALA A 480 -7.57 -1.39 19.35
CA ALA A 480 -9.01 -1.23 19.20
C ALA A 480 -9.82 -1.56 20.45
N ASN A 481 -9.20 -1.48 21.64
CA ASN A 481 -9.92 -1.54 22.90
C ASN A 481 -10.48 -0.15 23.21
N THR A 482 -11.75 -0.08 23.58
CA THR A 482 -12.44 1.16 23.94
C THR A 482 -13.27 0.97 25.21
N ARG A 483 -13.48 2.02 25.99
CA ARG A 483 -14.37 1.92 27.15
C ARG A 483 -15.07 3.23 27.39
N LEU A 484 -16.39 3.16 27.43
CA LEU A 484 -17.27 4.25 27.82
C LEU A 484 -17.84 3.95 29.20
N SER A 485 -17.65 4.87 30.14
CA SER A 485 -17.97 4.66 31.55
C SER A 485 -18.68 5.87 32.15
N PHE A 486 -19.66 5.62 33.02
CA PHE A 486 -20.47 6.61 33.73
C PHE A 486 -20.61 6.28 35.21
N ALA A 487 -20.33 7.24 36.08
CA ALA A 487 -20.48 7.13 37.52
C ALA A 487 -21.15 8.39 38.10
N ALA A 488 -21.94 8.23 39.15
CA ALA A 488 -22.60 9.33 39.86
C ALA A 488 -22.67 9.02 41.35
N ALA A 489 -22.47 10.06 42.17
CA ALA A 489 -22.58 9.97 43.63
C ALA A 489 -21.75 8.83 44.26
N GLY A 490 -20.58 8.52 43.69
CA GLY A 490 -19.70 7.46 44.18
C GLY A 490 -20.03 6.05 43.67
N GLU A 491 -21.07 5.89 42.84
CA GLU A 491 -21.51 4.61 42.30
C GLU A 491 -21.24 4.50 40.79
N MET A 492 -20.88 3.30 40.34
CA MET A 492 -20.71 3.02 38.93
C MET A 492 -22.08 2.74 38.31
N LEU A 493 -22.53 3.55 37.36
CA LEU A 493 -23.82 3.36 36.70
C LEU A 493 -23.70 2.39 35.52
N SER A 494 -22.70 2.58 34.68
CA SER A 494 -22.50 1.73 33.49
C SER A 494 -21.07 1.82 32.96
N SER A 495 -20.52 0.70 32.50
CA SER A 495 -19.20 0.63 31.88
C SER A 495 -19.20 -0.46 30.81
N PHE A 496 -18.92 -0.10 29.56
CA PHE A 496 -19.01 -1.04 28.44
C PHE A 496 -18.10 -0.65 27.28
N GLU A 497 -17.94 -1.58 26.35
CA GLU A 497 -17.22 -1.40 25.09
C GLU A 497 -18.20 -0.95 24.00
N PRO A 498 -18.08 0.28 23.45
CA PRO A 498 -18.75 0.67 22.22
C PRO A 498 -18.52 -0.38 21.12
N TYR A 499 -19.55 -0.74 20.35
CA TYR A 499 -19.63 -1.85 19.35
C TYR A 499 -20.20 -3.17 19.87
N THR A 500 -20.29 -3.38 21.19
CA THR A 500 -21.06 -4.50 21.71
C THR A 500 -22.52 -4.07 21.94
N PRO A 501 -23.52 -4.90 21.59
CA PRO A 501 -24.88 -4.65 22.02
C PRO A 501 -24.88 -4.47 23.54
N LEU A 502 -25.48 -3.38 24.03
CA LEU A 502 -25.64 -3.19 25.46
C LEU A 502 -26.44 -4.37 26.01
N ILE A 503 -25.80 -5.15 26.88
CA ILE A 503 -26.44 -6.30 27.53
C ILE A 503 -27.13 -5.77 28.79
N GLY A 504 -28.46 -5.73 28.77
CA GLY A 504 -29.29 -5.24 29.86
C GLY A 504 -29.90 -3.85 29.58
N GLU A 505 -30.71 -3.37 30.53
CA GLU A 505 -31.32 -2.04 30.43
C GLU A 505 -30.28 -0.95 30.74
N VAL A 506 -30.23 0.08 29.89
CA VAL A 506 -29.42 1.28 30.15
C VAL A 506 -30.03 2.01 31.34
N PRO A 507 -29.24 2.34 32.39
CA PRO A 507 -29.74 3.10 33.53
C PRO A 507 -30.43 4.40 33.06
N PRO A 508 -31.60 4.78 33.62
CA PRO A 508 -32.33 5.98 33.22
C PRO A 508 -31.50 7.27 33.27
N GLU A 509 -30.50 7.31 34.16
CA GLU A 509 -29.57 8.44 34.30
C GLU A 509 -28.56 8.53 33.15
N VAL A 510 -28.22 7.40 32.52
CA VAL A 510 -27.25 7.31 31.41
C VAL A 510 -27.96 7.43 30.06
N ALA A 511 -29.22 7.00 29.95
CA ALA A 511 -29.97 6.99 28.70
C ALA A 511 -29.95 8.32 27.93
N PRO A 512 -30.13 9.52 28.56
CA PRO A 512 -30.04 10.80 27.84
C PRO A 512 -28.67 11.07 27.21
N ALA A 513 -27.59 10.54 27.79
CA ALA A 513 -26.25 10.72 27.24
C ALA A 513 -26.06 9.93 25.93
N LEU A 514 -26.72 8.77 25.84
CA LEU A 514 -26.60 7.85 24.70
C LEU A 514 -27.67 8.09 23.61
N ASP A 515 -28.64 8.96 23.85
CA ASP A 515 -29.79 9.15 22.96
C ASP A 515 -29.37 9.54 21.53
N GLY A 516 -29.83 8.77 20.55
CA GLY A 516 -29.52 8.97 19.13
C GLY A 516 -28.07 8.65 18.69
N LEU A 517 -27.21 8.10 19.57
CA LEU A 517 -25.86 7.68 19.21
C LEU A 517 -25.86 6.22 18.73
N ASP A 518 -25.40 5.98 17.49
CA ASP A 518 -25.26 4.64 16.93
C ASP A 518 -23.91 4.00 17.32
N LEU A 519 -23.76 3.67 18.60
CA LEU A 519 -22.52 3.05 19.13
C LEU A 519 -22.25 1.65 18.56
N GLY A 520 -23.25 0.99 17.97
CA GLY A 520 -23.10 -0.29 17.26
C GLY A 520 -22.72 -0.12 15.79
N GLY A 521 -22.86 1.09 15.26
CA GLY A 521 -22.59 1.44 13.89
C GLY A 521 -21.10 1.52 13.54
N PRO A 522 -20.78 1.59 12.25
CA PRO A 522 -19.41 1.70 11.79
C PRO A 522 -18.87 3.14 11.90
N GLY A 523 -17.71 3.30 12.58
CA GLY A 523 -16.96 4.56 12.66
C GLY A 523 -17.36 5.48 13.83
N GLY A 524 -16.65 6.60 14.01
CA GLY A 524 -17.02 7.69 14.93
C GLY A 524 -17.08 7.33 16.42
N ARG A 525 -16.48 6.22 16.85
CA ARG A 525 -16.68 5.65 18.20
C ARG A 525 -16.14 6.55 19.30
N THR A 526 -14.92 7.04 19.08
CA THR A 526 -14.25 7.96 20.00
C THR A 526 -15.06 9.22 20.15
N GLU A 527 -15.51 9.78 19.04
CA GLU A 527 -16.28 11.00 18.97
C GLU A 527 -17.67 10.85 19.62
N MET A 528 -18.38 9.74 19.35
CA MET A 528 -19.65 9.45 20.02
C MET A 528 -19.48 9.24 21.53
N GLY A 529 -18.41 8.58 21.95
CA GLY A 529 -18.07 8.44 23.36
C GLY A 529 -17.84 9.79 24.04
N LEU A 530 -17.14 10.72 23.36
CA LEU A 530 -16.93 12.07 23.86
C LEU A 530 -18.24 12.89 23.92
N VAL A 531 -19.14 12.74 22.95
CA VAL A 531 -20.50 13.32 23.04
C VAL A 531 -21.25 12.78 24.25
N ALA A 532 -21.15 11.48 24.52
CA ALA A 532 -21.80 10.88 25.68
C ALA A 532 -21.19 11.41 27.00
N VAL A 533 -19.88 11.57 27.08
CA VAL A 533 -19.19 12.22 28.22
C VAL A 533 -19.70 13.65 28.42
N GLU A 534 -19.78 14.43 27.35
CA GLU A 534 -20.30 15.80 27.37
C GLU A 534 -21.74 15.85 27.88
N ARG A 535 -22.64 15.05 27.30
CA ARG A 535 -24.07 15.06 27.66
C ARG A 535 -24.30 14.62 29.10
N PHE A 536 -23.53 13.65 29.60
CA PHE A 536 -23.69 13.15 30.95
C PHE A 536 -23.20 14.14 32.01
N THR A 537 -22.08 14.81 31.74
CA THR A 537 -21.40 15.72 32.68
C THR A 537 -21.77 17.19 32.49
N GLY A 538 -22.38 17.54 31.36
CA GLY A 538 -22.67 18.91 30.93
C GLY A 538 -21.45 19.68 30.42
N HIS A 539 -20.30 19.04 30.21
CA HIS A 539 -19.04 19.71 29.87
C HIS A 539 -18.33 19.01 28.70
N ALA A 540 -18.10 19.76 27.63
CA ALA A 540 -17.38 19.29 26.45
C ALA A 540 -15.86 19.45 26.60
N LEU A 541 -15.10 18.50 26.04
CA LEU A 541 -13.71 18.75 25.67
C LEU A 541 -13.68 19.59 24.38
N THR A 542 -13.08 20.79 24.42
CA THR A 542 -12.89 21.61 23.21
C THR A 542 -11.43 21.63 22.75
N GLU A 543 -11.19 22.03 21.50
CA GLU A 543 -9.82 22.21 20.96
C GLU A 543 -9.02 23.26 21.75
N ALA A 544 -9.71 24.30 22.25
CA ALA A 544 -9.11 25.32 23.11
C ALA A 544 -8.69 24.74 24.47
N ASP A 545 -9.49 23.83 25.05
CA ASP A 545 -9.12 23.17 26.31
C ASP A 545 -7.90 22.28 26.13
N LEU A 546 -7.84 21.51 25.04
CA LEU A 546 -6.66 20.69 24.75
C LEU A 546 -5.42 21.56 24.49
N THR A 547 -5.58 22.69 23.80
CA THR A 547 -4.49 23.66 23.58
C THR A 547 -3.98 24.20 24.92
N ARG A 548 -4.88 24.60 25.83
CA ARG A 548 -4.51 25.06 27.18
C ARG A 548 -3.75 24.01 27.98
N LEU A 549 -4.13 22.74 27.86
CA LEU A 549 -3.41 21.63 28.51
C LEU A 549 -1.98 21.49 27.97
N TYR A 550 -1.80 21.54 26.65
CA TYR A 550 -0.48 21.46 26.04
C TYR A 550 0.38 22.71 26.28
N ASP A 551 -0.20 23.89 26.25
CA ASP A 551 0.49 25.16 26.52
C ASP A 551 0.97 25.25 27.97
N ALA A 552 0.22 24.65 28.91
CA ALA A 552 0.70 24.51 30.28
C ALA A 552 1.96 23.64 30.37
N GLY A 553 2.12 22.68 29.44
CA GLY A 553 3.34 21.87 29.28
C GLY A 553 3.64 20.91 30.44
N VAL A 554 2.68 20.71 31.36
CA VAL A 554 2.87 20.00 32.62
C VAL A 554 1.89 18.83 32.73
N GLY A 555 2.41 17.68 33.15
CA GLY A 555 1.62 16.49 33.49
C GLY A 555 1.89 16.01 34.92
N TYR A 556 1.03 15.13 35.41
CA TYR A 556 1.11 14.54 36.74
C TYR A 556 1.37 13.03 36.63
N PRO A 557 2.46 12.51 37.22
CA PRO A 557 2.76 11.07 37.17
C PRO A 557 1.74 10.28 38.00
N LEU A 558 1.19 9.22 37.41
CA LEU A 558 0.24 8.32 38.06
C LEU A 558 0.98 7.10 38.61
N THR A 559 0.56 6.64 39.78
CA THR A 559 1.13 5.42 40.36
C THR A 559 0.31 4.20 39.92
N ARG A 560 0.99 3.19 39.37
CA ARG A 560 0.37 1.89 39.11
C ARG A 560 0.13 1.17 40.45
N PRO A 561 -0.97 0.41 40.59
CA PRO A 561 -1.19 -0.45 41.74
C PRO A 561 -0.09 -1.49 41.91
#